data_AF-A0ABD5XS30-F1
#
_entry.id   AF-A0ABD5XS30-F1
#
_cell.length_a   1.000
_cell.length_b   1.000
_cell.length_c   1.000
_cell.angle_alpha   90.00
_cell.angle_beta   90.00
_cell.angle_gamma   90.00
#
_symmetry.space_group_name_H-M   'P 1'
#
loop_
_entity.id
_entity.type
_entity.pdbx_description
1 polymer ?
#
loop_
_entity_poly.entity_id
_entity_poly.type
_entity_poly.pdbx_seq_one_letter_code
_entity_poly.pdbx_strand_id
1 'polypeptide(L)'
;MSVGQRVTSDHQLARLLQIGVVLEEVVEARSTHHHREMEDEFDAELDTLLREAAAESAEHRERLEELIAELDAESVSYEEIEALVEAQYGKTKPEDFDGVLYDQLCNEETAYKFYDDLIGAIEGSDSSFSVDRERVLDTLRSIRAEEAEGVEEVTAVMERR
;
A
#
# COMPACT_ATOMS: atom_id res chain seq x y z
N MET A 1 -11.62 2.94 9.62
CA MET A 1 -11.23 3.64 10.85
C MET A 1 -9.93 4.33 10.53
N SER A 2 -9.83 5.64 10.77
CA SER A 2 -8.72 6.49 10.36
C SER A 2 -7.50 6.29 11.27
N VAL A 3 -6.30 6.51 10.76
CA VAL A 3 -5.05 6.73 11.51
C VAL A 3 -5.11 8.05 12.30
N GLY A 4 -6.27 8.34 12.94
CA GLY A 4 -6.71 9.65 13.43
C GLY A 4 -5.98 10.17 14.67
N GLN A 5 -4.77 9.67 14.93
CA GLN A 5 -3.92 10.10 16.02
C GLN A 5 -2.64 10.68 15.40
N ARG A 6 -2.42 11.98 15.63
CA ARG A 6 -1.25 12.74 15.15
C ARG A 6 0.03 11.91 15.30
N VAL A 7 0.91 11.96 14.31
CA VAL A 7 2.21 11.27 14.37
C VAL A 7 3.16 12.09 15.22
N THR A 8 3.52 11.62 16.41
CA THR A 8 4.21 12.44 17.42
C THR A 8 5.70 12.14 17.59
N SER A 9 6.22 11.05 17.01
CA SER A 9 7.61 10.61 17.16
C SER A 9 8.10 9.80 15.96
N ASP A 10 9.43 9.66 15.84
CA ASP A 10 10.09 8.82 14.83
C ASP A 10 9.67 7.36 14.94
N HIS A 11 9.56 6.81 16.15
CA HIS A 11 9.05 5.45 16.35
C HIS A 11 7.63 5.25 15.81
N GLN A 12 6.75 6.26 15.98
CA GLN A 12 5.39 6.18 15.46
C GLN A 12 5.38 6.30 13.94
N LEU A 13 6.19 7.20 13.38
CA LEU A 13 6.33 7.36 11.93
C LEU A 13 6.90 6.09 11.29
N ALA A 14 7.99 5.54 11.84
CA ALA A 14 8.61 4.31 11.37
C ALA A 14 7.61 3.15 11.36
N ARG A 15 6.84 2.98 12.44
CA ARG A 15 5.79 1.95 12.50
C ARG A 15 4.73 2.12 11.41
N LEU A 16 4.30 3.35 11.14
CA LEU A 16 3.32 3.61 10.08
C LEU A 16 3.91 3.33 8.70
N LEU A 17 5.14 3.77 8.43
CA LEU A 17 5.82 3.44 7.17
C LEU A 17 6.01 1.92 7.00
N GLN A 18 6.33 1.19 8.07
CA GLN A 18 6.41 -0.28 8.06
C GLN A 18 5.05 -0.94 7.74
N ILE A 19 3.95 -0.39 8.25
CA ILE A 19 2.60 -0.84 7.86
C ILE A 19 2.38 -0.61 6.36
N GLY A 20 2.83 0.53 5.82
CA GLY A 20 2.82 0.78 4.37
C GLY A 20 3.58 -0.29 3.60
N VAL A 21 4.82 -0.60 4.00
CA VAL A 21 5.64 -1.65 3.36
C VAL A 21 4.90 -3.00 3.31
N VAL A 22 4.23 -3.38 4.40
CA VAL A 22 3.48 -4.65 4.43
C VAL A 22 2.22 -4.60 3.57
N LEU A 23 1.52 -3.46 3.49
CA LEU A 23 0.39 -3.31 2.57
C LEU A 23 0.83 -3.51 1.12
N GLU A 24 1.92 -2.87 0.72
CA GLU A 24 2.50 -3.05 -0.61
C GLU A 24 2.96 -4.48 -0.88
N GLU A 25 3.56 -5.14 0.12
CA GLU A 25 3.99 -6.53 -0.03
C GLU A 25 2.80 -7.46 -0.25
N VAL A 26 1.66 -7.19 0.41
CA VAL A 26 0.43 -7.92 0.20
C VAL A 26 -0.10 -7.68 -1.22
N VAL A 27 -0.11 -6.44 -1.71
CA VAL A 27 -0.55 -6.13 -3.09
C VAL A 27 0.34 -6.84 -4.11
N GLU A 28 1.66 -6.76 -3.97
CA GLU A 28 2.63 -7.42 -4.84
C GLU A 28 2.45 -8.94 -4.85
N ALA A 29 2.36 -9.55 -3.66
CA ALA A 29 2.23 -11.00 -3.52
C ALA A 29 0.93 -11.51 -4.13
N ARG A 30 -0.18 -10.79 -3.93
CA ARG A 30 -1.50 -11.15 -4.47
C ARG A 30 -1.55 -10.97 -5.98
N SER A 31 -1.06 -9.84 -6.49
CA SER A 31 -0.99 -9.57 -7.94
C SER A 31 -0.15 -10.63 -8.66
N THR A 32 1.00 -10.99 -8.08
CA THR A 32 1.86 -12.07 -8.57
C THR A 32 1.19 -13.44 -8.49
N HIS A 33 0.46 -13.73 -7.42
CA HIS A 33 -0.26 -14.99 -7.25
C HIS A 33 -1.37 -15.13 -8.30
N HIS A 34 -2.20 -14.10 -8.46
CA HIS A 34 -3.26 -14.06 -9.47
C HIS A 34 -2.71 -14.24 -10.88
N HIS A 35 -1.62 -13.52 -11.22
CA HIS A 35 -0.91 -13.69 -12.49
C HIS A 35 -0.46 -15.15 -12.73
N ARG A 36 0.02 -15.86 -11.70
CA ARG A 36 0.54 -17.23 -11.84
C ARG A 36 -0.56 -18.30 -11.91
N GLU A 37 -1.65 -18.15 -11.16
CA GLU A 37 -2.69 -19.19 -11.09
C GLU A 37 -3.60 -19.20 -12.34
N MET A 38 -3.56 -18.14 -13.15
CA MET A 38 -4.53 -17.91 -14.23
C MET A 38 -3.88 -17.69 -15.61
N GLU A 39 -2.66 -18.19 -15.83
CA GLU A 39 -1.88 -18.01 -17.08
C GLU A 39 -2.64 -18.37 -18.38
N ASP A 40 -3.68 -19.22 -18.32
CA ASP A 40 -4.46 -19.64 -19.48
C ASP A 40 -5.85 -18.97 -19.61
N GLU A 41 -6.28 -18.15 -18.65
CA GLU A 41 -7.63 -17.54 -18.59
C GLU A 41 -7.65 -16.00 -18.70
N PHE A 42 -6.51 -15.32 -18.61
CA PHE A 42 -6.45 -13.86 -18.75
C PHE A 42 -6.41 -13.38 -20.22
N ASP A 43 -7.08 -12.25 -20.46
CA ASP A 43 -6.75 -11.43 -21.61
C ASP A 43 -5.50 -10.58 -21.32
N ALA A 44 -4.90 -10.02 -22.36
CA ALA A 44 -3.66 -9.25 -22.25
C ALA A 44 -3.81 -7.99 -21.38
N GLU A 45 -5.04 -7.48 -21.20
CA GLU A 45 -5.32 -6.30 -20.40
C GLU A 45 -5.18 -6.59 -18.90
N LEU A 46 -5.77 -7.70 -18.43
CA LEU A 46 -5.64 -8.12 -17.04
C LEU A 46 -4.21 -8.59 -16.68
N ASP A 47 -3.54 -9.26 -17.62
CA ASP A 47 -2.12 -9.63 -17.45
C ASP A 47 -1.23 -8.39 -17.23
N THR A 48 -1.42 -7.36 -18.05
CA THR A 48 -0.67 -6.11 -17.95
C THR A 48 -0.93 -5.43 -16.60
N LEU A 49 -2.21 -5.30 -16.22
CA LEU A 49 -2.63 -4.67 -14.97
C LEU A 49 -1.99 -5.33 -13.74
N LEU A 50 -2.03 -6.67 -13.64
CA LEU A 50 -1.47 -7.36 -12.47
C LEU A 50 0.06 -7.27 -12.41
N ARG A 51 0.74 -7.24 -13.56
CA ARG A 51 2.20 -7.07 -13.61
C ARG A 51 2.62 -5.66 -13.21
N GLU A 52 1.89 -4.66 -13.68
CA GLU A 52 2.15 -3.25 -13.36
C GLU A 52 1.90 -2.99 -11.88
N ALA A 53 0.77 -3.44 -11.33
CA ALA A 53 0.50 -3.32 -9.89
C ALA A 53 1.58 -4.00 -9.02
N ALA A 54 2.02 -5.21 -9.39
CA ALA A 54 3.09 -5.89 -8.65
C ALA A 54 4.42 -5.13 -8.71
N ALA A 55 4.76 -4.54 -9.86
CA ALA A 55 6.00 -3.77 -10.02
C ALA A 55 5.94 -2.44 -9.28
N GLU A 56 4.79 -1.78 -9.33
CA GLU A 56 4.53 -0.51 -8.65
C GLU A 56 4.62 -0.68 -7.13
N SER A 57 3.91 -1.64 -6.54
CA SER A 57 4.01 -1.91 -5.10
C SER A 57 5.43 -2.27 -4.66
N ALA A 58 6.20 -2.99 -5.49
CA ALA A 58 7.61 -3.25 -5.19
C ALA A 58 8.44 -1.94 -5.11
N GLU A 59 8.25 -1.03 -6.05
CA GLU A 59 8.89 0.30 -6.03
C GLU A 59 8.45 1.12 -4.81
N HIS A 60 7.16 1.06 -4.46
CA HIS A 60 6.62 1.72 -3.28
C HIS A 60 7.31 1.26 -1.99
N ARG A 61 7.49 -0.06 -1.83
CA ARG A 61 8.23 -0.63 -0.69
C ARG A 61 9.64 -0.08 -0.60
N GLU A 62 10.38 -0.09 -1.70
CA GLU A 62 11.76 0.41 -1.72
C GLU A 62 11.82 1.87 -1.25
N ARG A 63 10.92 2.73 -1.75
CA ARG A 63 10.84 4.14 -1.33
C ARG A 63 10.52 4.30 0.16
N LEU A 64 9.63 3.46 0.71
CA LEU A 64 9.28 3.49 2.14
C LEU A 64 10.42 2.99 3.01
N GLU A 65 11.12 1.93 2.59
CA GLU A 65 12.29 1.38 3.28
C GLU A 65 13.42 2.40 3.36
N GLU A 66 13.64 3.19 2.30
CA GLU A 66 14.59 4.31 2.32
C GLU A 66 14.23 5.36 3.38
N LEU A 67 12.94 5.73 3.50
CA LEU A 67 12.50 6.65 4.55
C LEU A 67 12.69 6.06 5.96
N ILE A 68 12.38 4.77 6.13
CA ILE A 68 12.55 4.07 7.42
C ILE A 68 14.02 4.02 7.84
N ALA A 69 14.94 3.77 6.90
CA ALA A 69 16.37 3.68 7.18
C ALA A 69 16.98 4.99 7.71
N GLU A 70 16.32 6.13 7.47
CA GLU A 70 16.74 7.45 7.95
C GLU A 70 16.14 7.82 9.32
N LEU A 71 15.13 7.09 9.80
CA LEU A 71 14.51 7.33 11.09
C LEU A 71 15.33 6.73 12.23
N ASP A 72 15.50 7.48 13.31
CA ASP A 72 16.07 6.99 14.57
C ASP A 72 15.03 6.15 15.35
N ALA A 73 14.71 4.96 14.83
CA ALA A 73 13.70 4.07 15.40
C ALA A 73 14.15 2.60 15.38
N GLU A 74 13.85 1.88 16.46
CA GLU A 74 13.98 0.41 16.49
C GLU A 74 12.97 -0.24 15.53
N SER A 75 13.47 -1.11 14.65
CA SER A 75 12.63 -1.86 13.71
C SER A 75 11.80 -2.90 14.46
N VAL A 76 10.49 -2.86 14.28
CA VAL A 76 9.57 -3.95 14.69
C VAL A 76 9.73 -5.14 13.75
N SER A 77 9.51 -6.38 14.24
CA SER A 77 9.57 -7.57 13.40
C SER A 77 8.44 -7.60 12.38
N TYR A 78 8.74 -8.17 11.21
CA TYR A 78 7.78 -8.38 10.13
C TYR A 78 6.50 -9.08 10.62
N GLU A 79 6.64 -10.17 11.38
CA GLU A 79 5.52 -10.96 11.93
C GLU A 79 4.55 -10.13 12.78
N GLU A 80 5.06 -9.12 13.51
CA GLU A 80 4.22 -8.24 14.33
C GLU A 80 3.46 -7.22 13.46
N ILE A 81 4.09 -6.71 12.39
CA ILE A 81 3.44 -5.78 11.46
C ILE A 81 2.40 -6.51 10.59
N GLU A 82 2.71 -7.70 10.10
CA GLU A 82 1.79 -8.54 9.32
C GLU A 82 0.49 -8.81 10.11
N ALA A 83 0.61 -9.20 11.38
CA ALA A 83 -0.55 -9.42 12.24
C ALA A 83 -1.41 -8.15 12.44
N LEU A 84 -0.79 -6.97 12.49
CA LEU A 84 -1.52 -5.70 12.56
C LEU A 84 -2.26 -5.40 11.26
N VAL A 85 -1.62 -5.64 10.12
CA VAL A 85 -2.22 -5.47 8.80
C VAL A 85 -3.38 -6.44 8.61
N GLU A 86 -3.24 -7.72 8.94
CA GLU A 86 -4.33 -8.68 8.85
C GLU A 86 -5.54 -8.27 9.71
N ALA A 87 -5.28 -7.83 10.96
CA ALA A 87 -6.34 -7.38 11.86
C ALA A 87 -7.07 -6.12 11.35
N GLN A 88 -6.36 -5.23 10.66
CA GLN A 88 -6.89 -3.94 10.22
C GLN A 88 -7.47 -3.97 8.79
N TYR A 89 -6.90 -4.79 7.91
CA TYR A 89 -7.12 -4.77 6.46
C TYR A 89 -7.44 -6.15 5.83
N GLY A 90 -7.22 -7.27 6.54
CA GLY A 90 -7.31 -8.64 5.98
C GLY A 90 -8.72 -9.23 5.74
N LYS A 91 -9.75 -8.42 5.50
CA LYS A 91 -11.16 -8.91 5.47
C LYS A 91 -11.61 -9.54 4.15
N THR A 92 -10.82 -9.50 3.10
CA THR A 92 -11.21 -9.92 1.74
C THR A 92 -10.49 -11.21 1.34
N LYS A 93 -11.21 -12.34 1.42
CA LYS A 93 -10.82 -13.59 0.75
C LYS A 93 -11.62 -13.70 -0.56
N PRO A 94 -10.97 -13.73 -1.74
CA PRO A 94 -11.67 -13.89 -3.01
C PRO A 94 -11.94 -15.38 -3.29
N GLU A 95 -13.12 -15.69 -3.83
CA GLU A 95 -13.54 -17.07 -4.18
C GLU A 95 -13.82 -17.26 -5.69
N ASP A 96 -13.64 -16.25 -6.57
CA ASP A 96 -13.84 -16.36 -8.03
C ASP A 96 -13.13 -15.24 -8.85
N PHE A 97 -13.14 -15.27 -10.20
CA PHE A 97 -12.50 -14.28 -11.11
C PHE A 97 -12.93 -12.81 -10.91
N ASP A 98 -14.22 -12.56 -10.67
CA ASP A 98 -14.69 -11.23 -10.22
C ASP A 98 -14.06 -10.85 -8.88
N GLY A 99 -13.69 -11.85 -8.10
CA GLY A 99 -12.87 -11.73 -6.91
C GLY A 99 -11.43 -11.30 -7.21
N VAL A 100 -10.82 -11.50 -8.38
CA VAL A 100 -9.46 -11.00 -8.68
C VAL A 100 -9.48 -9.49 -8.90
N LEU A 101 -10.32 -8.98 -9.80
CA LEU A 101 -10.44 -7.52 -10.01
C LEU A 101 -10.98 -6.82 -8.77
N TYR A 102 -11.96 -7.42 -8.08
CA TYR A 102 -12.47 -6.89 -6.82
C TYR A 102 -11.40 -6.90 -5.72
N ASP A 103 -10.59 -7.97 -5.66
CA ASP A 103 -9.48 -8.05 -4.72
C ASP A 103 -8.43 -6.99 -5.03
N GLN A 104 -8.03 -6.85 -6.29
CA GLN A 104 -7.09 -5.81 -6.70
C GLN A 104 -7.62 -4.44 -6.31
N LEU A 105 -8.86 -4.11 -6.71
CA LEU A 105 -9.51 -2.85 -6.34
C LEU A 105 -9.49 -2.62 -4.83
N CYS A 106 -9.81 -3.65 -4.04
CA CYS A 106 -9.81 -3.56 -2.59
C CYS A 106 -8.42 -3.30 -2.02
N ASN A 107 -7.36 -3.85 -2.61
CA ASN A 107 -5.98 -3.64 -2.18
C ASN A 107 -5.54 -2.20 -2.50
N GLU A 108 -5.75 -1.73 -3.74
CA GLU A 108 -5.45 -0.34 -4.17
C GLU A 108 -6.21 0.69 -3.31
N GLU A 109 -7.53 0.50 -3.11
CA GLU A 109 -8.33 1.42 -2.28
C GLU A 109 -7.86 1.45 -0.82
N THR A 110 -7.35 0.32 -0.32
CA THR A 110 -6.85 0.20 1.04
C THR A 110 -5.53 0.93 1.22
N ALA A 111 -4.59 0.75 0.29
CA ALA A 111 -3.31 1.43 0.29
C ALA A 111 -3.49 2.94 0.05
N TYR A 112 -4.26 3.35 -0.96
CA TYR A 112 -4.66 4.75 -1.17
C TYR A 112 -5.16 5.43 0.12
N LYS A 113 -6.13 4.79 0.79
CA LYS A 113 -6.73 5.34 2.01
C LYS A 113 -5.73 5.40 3.16
N PHE A 114 -4.89 4.38 3.29
CA PHE A 114 -3.84 4.37 4.30
C PHE A 114 -2.90 5.56 4.13
N TYR A 115 -2.44 5.83 2.90
CA TYR A 115 -1.57 6.97 2.62
C TYR A 115 -2.28 8.31 2.81
N ASP A 116 -3.54 8.44 2.41
CA ASP A 116 -4.36 9.63 2.68
C ASP A 116 -4.44 9.96 4.18
N ASP A 117 -4.75 8.94 5.00
CA ASP A 117 -4.81 9.07 6.45
C ASP A 117 -3.42 9.39 7.05
N LEU A 118 -2.35 8.75 6.56
CA LEU A 118 -0.98 8.96 7.05
C LEU A 118 -0.49 10.39 6.75
N ILE A 119 -0.70 10.87 5.53
CA ILE A 119 -0.38 12.25 5.13
C ILE A 119 -1.11 13.22 6.05
N GLY A 120 -2.42 13.03 6.25
CA GLY A 120 -3.21 13.88 7.15
C GLY A 120 -2.70 13.85 8.60
N ALA A 121 -2.25 12.69 9.09
CA ALA A 121 -1.71 12.53 10.44
C ALA A 121 -0.34 13.21 10.62
N ILE A 122 0.50 13.23 9.58
CA ILE A 122 1.79 13.94 9.56
C ILE A 122 1.56 15.44 9.44
N GLU A 123 0.72 15.89 8.50
CA GLU A 123 0.36 17.29 8.29
C GLU A 123 -0.25 17.92 9.56
N GLY A 124 -1.12 17.19 10.24
CA GLY A 124 -1.73 17.61 11.50
C GLY A 124 -0.82 17.56 12.73
N SER A 125 0.45 17.17 12.57
CA SER A 125 1.43 17.10 13.66
C SER A 125 2.35 18.33 13.68
N ASP A 126 2.69 18.77 14.90
CA ASP A 126 3.71 19.80 15.17
C ASP A 126 5.07 19.17 15.57
N SER A 127 5.20 17.84 15.54
CA SER A 127 6.43 17.14 15.89
C SER A 127 7.55 17.32 14.85
N SER A 128 8.78 17.37 15.34
CA SER A 128 9.99 17.23 14.52
C SER A 128 10.37 15.76 14.38
N PHE A 129 10.67 15.33 13.15
CA PHE A 129 11.21 14.01 12.86
C PHE A 129 12.71 14.09 12.56
N SER A 130 13.44 12.97 12.69
CA SER A 130 14.85 12.90 12.27
C SER A 130 15.00 12.99 10.75
N VAL A 131 14.04 12.45 10.01
CA VAL A 131 13.93 12.57 8.55
C VAL A 131 13.31 13.91 8.14
N ASP A 132 13.64 14.39 6.94
CA ASP A 132 13.02 15.59 6.36
C ASP A 132 11.52 15.36 6.12
N ARG A 133 10.69 16.18 6.77
CA ARG A 133 9.22 16.08 6.70
C ARG A 133 8.67 16.35 5.30
N GLU A 134 9.25 17.30 4.56
CA GLU A 134 8.81 17.62 3.21
C GLU A 134 9.10 16.45 2.28
N ARG A 135 10.29 15.84 2.40
CA ARG A 135 10.63 14.61 1.67
C ARG A 135 9.65 13.47 1.96
N VAL A 136 9.33 13.21 3.24
CA VAL A 136 8.34 12.18 3.60
C VAL A 136 6.99 12.47 2.94
N LEU A 137 6.48 13.69 3.06
CA LEU A 137 5.18 14.06 2.51
C LEU A 137 5.17 13.97 0.98
N ASP A 138 6.24 14.38 0.31
CA ASP A 138 6.34 14.31 -1.14
C ASP A 138 6.36 12.86 -1.63
N THR A 139 7.13 11.98 -0.99
CA THR A 139 7.11 10.54 -1.29
C THR A 139 5.71 9.97 -1.09
N LEU A 140 5.09 10.17 0.08
CA LEU A 140 3.77 9.63 0.40
C LEU A 140 2.67 10.14 -0.54
N ARG A 141 2.75 11.41 -0.98
CA ARG A 141 1.81 11.98 -1.94
C ARG A 141 1.99 11.39 -3.34
N SER A 142 3.23 11.10 -3.75
CA SER A 142 3.49 10.38 -5.00
C SER A 142 2.86 9.00 -4.94
N ILE A 143 3.13 8.25 -3.87
CA ILE A 143 2.55 6.91 -3.65
C ILE A 143 1.01 6.98 -3.73
N ARG A 144 0.39 7.87 -2.95
CA ARG A 144 -1.07 8.06 -2.94
C ARG A 144 -1.65 8.40 -4.32
N ALA A 145 -0.91 9.13 -5.16
CA ALA A 145 -1.38 9.47 -6.50
C ALA A 145 -1.31 8.26 -7.44
N GLU A 146 -0.22 7.50 -7.37
CA GLU A 146 -0.02 6.24 -8.10
C GLU A 146 -1.13 5.22 -7.73
N GLU A 147 -1.39 5.04 -6.43
CA GLU A 147 -2.50 4.22 -5.92
C GLU A 147 -3.89 4.68 -6.41
N ALA A 148 -4.10 5.99 -6.54
CA ALA A 148 -5.35 6.51 -7.09
C ALA A 148 -5.50 6.20 -8.59
N GLU A 149 -4.39 6.27 -9.34
CA GLU A 149 -4.33 5.84 -10.74
C GLU A 149 -4.61 4.33 -10.84
N GLY A 150 -4.03 3.49 -9.98
CA GLY A 150 -4.31 2.06 -9.88
C GLY A 150 -5.79 1.75 -9.65
N VAL A 151 -6.46 2.45 -8.71
CA VAL A 151 -7.91 2.33 -8.50
C VAL A 151 -8.70 2.67 -9.76
N GLU A 152 -8.34 3.75 -10.47
CA GLU A 152 -9.01 4.17 -11.70
C GLU A 152 -8.83 3.14 -12.82
N GLU A 153 -7.63 2.59 -12.97
CA GLU A 153 -7.32 1.57 -13.97
C GLU A 153 -8.10 0.28 -13.75
N VAL A 154 -8.11 -0.24 -12.52
CA VAL A 154 -8.89 -1.44 -12.15
C VAL A 154 -10.38 -1.20 -12.40
N THR A 155 -10.90 -0.06 -11.94
CA THR A 155 -12.32 0.31 -12.15
C THR A 155 -12.66 0.37 -13.63
N ALA A 156 -11.80 0.97 -14.45
CA ALA A 156 -12.01 1.08 -15.88
C ALA A 156 -12.04 -0.30 -16.56
N VAL A 157 -11.18 -1.24 -16.15
CA VAL A 157 -11.22 -2.63 -16.64
C VAL A 157 -12.53 -3.32 -16.24
N MET A 158 -12.98 -3.14 -14.99
CA MET A 158 -14.25 -3.70 -14.53
C MET A 158 -15.45 -3.17 -15.32
N GLU A 159 -15.48 -1.87 -15.66
CA GLU A 159 -16.58 -1.26 -16.43
C GLU A 159 -16.66 -1.73 -17.89
N ARG A 160 -15.54 -2.21 -18.46
CA ARG A 160 -15.48 -2.70 -19.85
C ARG A 160 -15.97 -4.15 -20.00
N ARG A 161 -16.19 -4.86 -18.89
CA ARG A 161 -16.56 -6.28 -18.83
C ARG A 161 -18.03 -6.46 -18.45
#